data_AF-A0A8T4PD01-F1
#
_entry.id   AF-A0A8T4PD01-F1
#
_cell.length_a   1.000
_cell.length_b   1.000
_cell.length_c   1.000
_cell.angle_alpha   90.00
_cell.angle_beta   90.00
_cell.angle_gamma   90.00
#
_symmetry.space_group_name_H-M   'P 1'
#
loop_
_entity.id
_entity.type
_entity.pdbx_description
1 polymer ?
#
loop_
_entity_poly.entity_id
_entity_poly.type
_entity_poly.pdbx_seq_one_letter_code
_entity_poly.pdbx_strand_id
1 'polypeptide(L)'
;MDDQMELRGDGKIPAISISAENLAEAAYKSIIACYDLGARVETPKHQRGMTLGCDADITVRVENPDSEPKILIPAVYDDGRGLMQYILEVTHGIHNHWKKDEQHPDRWGYTYNERIVDQLPFIFQRIKADWDKKRKITGRDYQFTTWRAGEDIVLEQEDPPCWQRGQLRFLENSNGELVINYQTDWRSRDLAKAWNENNLAQIELMKLLRNKISAMISRPIKLGAYIDHSSSLHLYGLYFEKDHLAEQIESIRGKDYKDISWGLENALAPGAKKLKKLISAQSDAERKGEGFNLSETGLRELGYDTDNFPYPSEWDSWPKSWDAEPDVTKLARVFV
;
A
#
# COMPACT_ATOMS: atom_id res chain seq x y z
N MET A 1 22.23 -25.79 15.10
CA MET A 1 22.55 -24.41 15.57
C MET A 1 23.73 -23.87 14.76
N ASP A 2 24.76 -24.69 14.50
CA ASP A 2 25.83 -24.38 13.53
C ASP A 2 25.35 -24.34 12.07
N ASP A 3 24.41 -25.21 11.67
CA ASP A 3 23.96 -25.33 10.26
C ASP A 3 23.31 -24.08 9.66
N GLN A 4 22.72 -23.18 10.47
CA GLN A 4 22.15 -21.91 9.97
C GLN A 4 23.17 -20.76 9.95
N MET A 5 24.30 -20.88 10.65
CA MET A 5 25.37 -19.88 10.57
C MET A 5 26.03 -19.92 9.19
N GLU A 6 26.17 -21.10 8.59
CA GLU A 6 26.68 -21.27 7.21
C GLU A 6 25.75 -20.67 6.15
N LEU A 7 24.45 -20.55 6.45
CA LEU A 7 23.47 -19.91 5.55
C LEU A 7 23.58 -18.39 5.55
N ARG A 8 24.19 -17.79 6.59
CA ARG A 8 24.46 -16.35 6.60
C ARG A 8 25.57 -16.11 5.59
N GLY A 9 25.20 -15.49 4.46
CA GLY A 9 26.11 -15.20 3.37
C GLY A 9 27.25 -14.24 3.76
N ASP A 10 27.78 -13.49 2.80
CA ASP A 10 28.96 -12.64 2.98
C ASP A 10 28.71 -11.29 3.71
N GLY A 11 27.55 -11.16 4.38
CA GLY A 11 27.14 -9.93 5.07
C GLY A 11 26.72 -8.79 4.14
N LYS A 12 26.50 -9.06 2.83
CA LYS A 12 25.99 -8.07 1.88
C LYS A 12 24.52 -8.32 1.57
N ILE A 13 23.75 -7.24 1.48
CA ILE A 13 22.33 -7.30 1.09
C ILE A 13 22.25 -7.47 -0.43
N PRO A 14 21.57 -8.51 -0.94
CA PRO A 14 21.31 -8.68 -2.37
C PRO A 14 20.41 -7.57 -2.90
N ALA A 15 20.69 -7.11 -4.12
CA ALA A 15 19.83 -6.19 -4.87
C ALA A 15 19.17 -6.93 -6.04
N ILE A 16 17.84 -6.95 -6.07
CA ILE A 16 17.06 -7.75 -7.01
C ILE A 16 16.12 -6.84 -7.81
N SER A 17 16.07 -7.01 -9.13
CA SER A 17 15.12 -6.33 -10.01
C SER A 17 14.15 -7.34 -10.61
N ILE A 18 12.85 -7.06 -10.50
CA ILE A 18 11.77 -7.91 -11.00
C ILE A 18 10.89 -7.10 -11.95
N SER A 19 10.50 -7.72 -13.06
CA SER A 19 9.44 -7.23 -13.95
C SER A 19 8.29 -8.24 -14.00
N ALA A 20 7.06 -7.73 -13.92
CA ALA A 20 5.83 -8.51 -13.96
C ALA A 20 4.73 -7.75 -14.71
N GLU A 21 3.82 -8.49 -15.32
CA GLU A 21 2.70 -7.96 -16.09
C GLU A 21 1.65 -7.32 -15.19
N ASN A 22 1.25 -8.02 -14.13
CA ASN A 22 0.19 -7.66 -13.18
C ASN A 22 0.67 -7.83 -11.74
N LEU A 23 -0.15 -7.37 -10.79
CA LEU A 23 0.22 -7.39 -9.37
C LEU A 23 0.35 -8.80 -8.80
N ALA A 24 -0.48 -9.76 -9.22
CA ALA A 24 -0.39 -11.13 -8.71
C ALA A 24 0.91 -11.83 -9.18
N GLU A 25 1.28 -11.66 -10.45
CA GLU A 25 2.57 -12.16 -10.97
C GLU A 25 3.74 -11.48 -10.24
N ALA A 26 3.63 -10.19 -9.93
CA ALA A 26 4.62 -9.45 -9.20
C ALA A 26 4.83 -10.03 -7.79
N ALA A 27 3.75 -10.33 -7.07
CA ALA A 27 3.81 -10.99 -5.76
C ALA A 27 4.46 -12.38 -5.88
N TYR A 28 4.06 -13.17 -6.87
CA TYR A 28 4.58 -14.52 -7.11
C TYR A 28 6.10 -14.50 -7.34
N LYS A 29 6.57 -13.66 -8.27
CA LYS A 29 7.99 -13.51 -8.60
C LYS A 29 8.79 -12.98 -7.41
N SER A 30 8.23 -12.04 -6.66
CA SER A 30 8.90 -11.44 -5.50
C SER A 30 9.12 -12.45 -4.38
N ILE A 31 8.10 -13.26 -4.05
CA ILE A 31 8.20 -14.31 -3.02
C ILE A 31 9.30 -15.30 -3.38
N ILE A 32 9.30 -15.81 -4.61
CA ILE A 32 10.30 -16.78 -5.08
C ILE A 32 11.70 -16.15 -5.07
N ALA A 33 11.85 -14.93 -5.62
CA ALA A 33 13.15 -14.28 -5.71
C ALA A 33 13.73 -13.93 -4.32
N CYS A 34 12.91 -13.41 -3.39
CA CYS A 34 13.35 -13.13 -2.03
C CYS A 34 13.74 -14.42 -1.30
N TYR A 35 12.98 -15.50 -1.47
CA TYR A 35 13.31 -16.79 -0.86
C TYR A 35 14.61 -17.40 -1.41
N ASP A 36 14.79 -17.39 -2.73
CA ASP A 36 15.93 -18.04 -3.38
C ASP A 36 17.22 -17.22 -3.28
N LEU A 37 17.12 -15.89 -3.40
CA LEU A 37 18.26 -15.00 -3.57
C LEU A 37 18.48 -14.05 -2.38
N GLY A 38 17.51 -13.92 -1.47
CA GLY A 38 17.60 -13.06 -0.30
C GLY A 38 18.61 -13.56 0.72
N ALA A 39 19.29 -12.64 1.39
CA ALA A 39 20.20 -12.95 2.47
C ALA A 39 19.45 -13.59 3.64
N ARG A 40 20.02 -14.63 4.23
CA ARG A 40 19.47 -15.25 5.43
C ARG A 40 19.85 -14.41 6.65
N VAL A 41 18.85 -13.82 7.29
CA VAL A 41 19.04 -12.82 8.36
C VAL A 41 18.12 -13.05 9.57
N GLU A 42 18.53 -12.50 10.70
CA GLU A 42 17.63 -12.30 11.84
C GLU A 42 16.75 -11.09 11.53
N THR A 43 15.47 -11.30 11.27
CA THR A 43 14.50 -10.20 11.12
C THR A 43 14.07 -9.68 12.50
N PRO A 44 13.43 -8.50 12.62
CA PRO A 44 13.09 -7.89 13.93
C PRO A 44 12.25 -8.77 14.89
N LYS A 45 11.55 -9.79 14.38
CA LYS A 45 10.75 -10.76 15.16
C LYS A 45 11.49 -12.07 15.45
N HIS A 46 12.78 -12.15 15.13
CA HIS A 46 13.57 -13.37 15.32
C HIS A 46 13.79 -13.66 16.80
N GLN A 47 13.69 -14.93 17.18
CA GLN A 47 14.05 -15.42 18.51
C GLN A 47 15.11 -16.52 18.37
N ARG A 48 15.92 -16.68 19.41
CA ARG A 48 17.00 -17.66 19.42
C ARG A 48 16.45 -19.07 19.12
N GLY A 49 17.01 -19.71 18.11
CA GLY A 49 16.64 -21.07 17.70
C GLY A 49 15.57 -21.13 16.61
N MET A 50 15.01 -20.00 16.19
CA MET A 50 14.11 -19.93 15.04
C MET A 50 14.89 -19.98 13.72
N THR A 51 14.23 -20.40 12.65
CA THR A 51 14.76 -20.26 11.29
C THR A 51 15.00 -18.80 10.93
N LEU A 52 16.10 -18.53 10.22
CA LEU A 52 16.40 -17.20 9.66
C LEU A 52 15.36 -16.79 8.62
N GLY A 53 15.05 -15.49 8.58
CA GLY A 53 14.26 -14.92 7.51
C GLY A 53 15.08 -14.73 6.24
N CYS A 54 14.43 -14.22 5.20
CA CYS A 54 15.07 -13.80 3.95
C CYS A 54 14.89 -12.29 3.79
N ASP A 55 15.93 -11.56 3.39
CA ASP A 55 15.88 -10.11 3.17
C ASP A 55 16.72 -9.69 1.94
N ALA A 56 16.22 -8.71 1.20
CA ALA A 56 16.90 -8.12 0.04
C ALA A 56 16.39 -6.69 -0.23
N ASP A 57 17.23 -5.88 -0.89
CA ASP A 57 16.78 -4.68 -1.59
C ASP A 57 16.12 -5.13 -2.89
N ILE A 58 14.83 -4.86 -3.06
CA ILE A 58 14.06 -5.34 -4.21
C ILE A 58 13.35 -4.17 -4.88
N THR A 59 13.54 -4.07 -6.20
CA THR A 59 12.73 -3.21 -7.09
C THR A 59 11.82 -4.09 -7.94
N VAL A 60 10.52 -3.83 -7.89
CA VAL A 60 9.48 -4.55 -8.65
C VAL A 60 8.78 -3.58 -9.59
N ARG A 61 8.86 -3.81 -10.90
CA ARG A 61 8.10 -3.08 -11.91
C ARG A 61 6.88 -3.90 -12.33
N VAL A 62 5.70 -3.37 -12.06
CA VAL A 62 4.42 -3.88 -12.57
C VAL A 62 4.07 -3.10 -13.83
N GLU A 63 4.10 -3.75 -14.98
CA GLU A 63 3.93 -3.12 -16.28
C GLU A 63 2.50 -2.60 -16.50
N ASN A 64 1.52 -3.43 -16.17
CA ASN A 64 0.09 -3.13 -16.31
C ASN A 64 -0.61 -3.28 -14.95
N PRO A 65 -0.41 -2.34 -14.00
CA PRO A 65 -0.91 -2.47 -12.62
C PRO A 65 -2.44 -2.61 -12.52
N ASP A 66 -3.18 -2.09 -13.50
CA ASP A 66 -4.64 -2.22 -13.55
C ASP A 66 -5.13 -3.50 -14.25
N SER A 67 -4.24 -4.36 -14.77
CA SER A 67 -4.63 -5.66 -15.33
C SER A 67 -4.87 -6.74 -14.25
N GLU A 68 -5.62 -7.77 -14.60
CA GLU A 68 -5.93 -8.92 -13.74
C GLU A 68 -5.03 -10.13 -14.08
N PRO A 69 -4.78 -11.03 -13.12
CA PRO A 69 -5.23 -10.99 -11.72
C PRO A 69 -4.38 -10.06 -10.83
N LYS A 70 -4.96 -9.51 -9.76
CA LYS A 70 -4.27 -8.62 -8.80
C LYS A 70 -3.85 -9.28 -7.51
N ILE A 71 -4.55 -10.35 -7.12
CA ILE A 71 -4.41 -10.96 -5.82
C ILE A 71 -3.74 -12.31 -5.99
N LEU A 72 -2.58 -12.49 -5.37
CA LEU A 72 -2.01 -13.81 -5.16
C LEU A 72 -2.57 -14.36 -3.85
N ILE A 73 -3.43 -15.38 -3.93
CA ILE A 73 -4.20 -15.92 -2.80
C ILE A 73 -3.33 -16.24 -1.57
N PRO A 74 -2.19 -16.97 -1.69
CA PRO A 74 -1.37 -17.29 -0.53
C PRO A 74 -0.61 -16.10 0.07
N ALA A 75 -0.65 -14.92 -0.55
CA ALA A 75 0.07 -13.72 -0.13
C ALA A 75 -0.85 -12.58 0.34
N VAL A 76 -2.11 -12.90 0.62
CA VAL A 76 -3.12 -11.99 1.18
C VAL A 76 -3.68 -12.60 2.44
N TYR A 77 -3.81 -11.78 3.48
CA TYR A 77 -4.22 -12.24 4.81
C TYR A 77 -5.60 -11.71 5.21
N ASP A 78 -5.98 -10.54 4.70
CA ASP A 78 -7.29 -9.96 4.92
C ASP A 78 -8.37 -10.55 4.00
N ASP A 79 -9.61 -10.52 4.49
CA ASP A 79 -10.79 -10.79 3.68
C ASP A 79 -11.15 -9.58 2.79
N GLY A 80 -12.20 -9.72 1.97
CA GLY A 80 -12.64 -8.63 1.10
C GLY A 80 -12.98 -7.34 1.84
N ARG A 81 -13.51 -7.41 3.08
CA ARG A 81 -13.80 -6.22 3.90
C ARG A 81 -12.51 -5.58 4.38
N GLY A 82 -11.56 -6.35 4.88
CA GLY A 82 -10.24 -5.86 5.30
C GLY A 82 -9.50 -5.18 4.14
N LEU A 83 -9.46 -5.83 2.97
CA LEU A 83 -8.87 -5.26 1.76
C LEU A 83 -9.50 -3.92 1.37
N MET A 84 -10.83 -3.84 1.32
CA MET A 84 -11.53 -2.59 1.00
C MET A 84 -11.29 -1.51 2.06
N GLN A 85 -11.29 -1.89 3.33
CA GLN A 85 -10.99 -0.97 4.42
C GLN A 85 -9.59 -0.39 4.27
N TYR A 86 -8.58 -1.23 4.03
CA TYR A 86 -7.21 -0.78 3.84
C TYR A 86 -7.04 0.11 2.60
N ILE A 87 -7.72 -0.21 1.49
CA ILE A 87 -7.80 0.68 0.31
C ILE A 87 -8.32 2.06 0.74
N LEU A 88 -9.42 2.12 1.49
CA LEU A 88 -10.02 3.38 1.94
C LEU A 88 -9.18 4.11 2.99
N GLU A 89 -8.45 3.40 3.83
CA GLU A 89 -7.50 3.99 4.79
C GLU A 89 -6.39 4.73 4.06
N VAL A 90 -5.80 4.12 3.02
CA VAL A 90 -4.72 4.75 2.22
C VAL A 90 -5.27 5.88 1.35
N THR A 91 -6.40 5.67 0.68
CA THR A 91 -6.93 6.62 -0.32
C THR A 91 -7.74 7.77 0.27
N HIS A 92 -8.52 7.50 1.31
CA HIS A 92 -9.48 8.44 1.89
C HIS A 92 -9.24 8.75 3.38
N GLY A 93 -8.33 8.04 4.05
CA GLY A 93 -7.96 8.33 5.43
C GLY A 93 -9.08 8.05 6.43
N ILE A 94 -9.89 7.02 6.18
CA ILE A 94 -11.08 6.70 7.01
C ILE A 94 -10.74 6.49 8.50
N HIS A 95 -9.51 6.09 8.81
CA HIS A 95 -8.99 5.92 10.18
C HIS A 95 -7.92 6.95 10.58
N ASN A 96 -7.81 8.11 9.92
CA ASN A 96 -6.87 9.17 10.33
C ASN A 96 -7.14 9.67 11.77
N HIS A 97 -8.38 9.54 12.26
CA HIS A 97 -8.76 9.86 13.64
C HIS A 97 -8.26 8.85 14.67
N TRP A 98 -7.76 7.69 14.23
CA TRP A 98 -7.25 6.61 15.06
C TRP A 98 -5.72 6.65 15.23
N LYS A 99 -5.13 7.84 15.06
CA LYS A 99 -3.74 8.13 15.42
C LYS A 99 -3.63 8.35 16.94
N LYS A 100 -2.51 7.94 17.54
CA LYS A 100 -2.21 8.17 18.95
C LYS A 100 -2.13 9.65 19.29
N ASP A 101 -2.66 9.97 20.45
CA ASP A 101 -2.61 11.28 21.11
C ASP A 101 -2.45 11.08 22.63
N GLU A 102 -2.38 12.17 23.39
CA GLU A 102 -2.21 12.11 24.85
C GLU A 102 -3.35 11.37 25.57
N GLN A 103 -4.56 11.33 24.99
CA GLN A 103 -5.74 10.68 25.57
C GLN A 103 -5.82 9.21 25.18
N HIS A 104 -5.25 8.85 24.03
CA HIS A 104 -5.28 7.51 23.44
C HIS A 104 -3.89 7.06 22.96
N PRO A 105 -2.96 6.78 23.89
CA PRO A 105 -1.58 6.38 23.55
C PRO A 105 -1.49 4.98 22.92
N ASP A 106 -2.55 4.17 23.03
CA ASP A 106 -2.68 2.81 22.50
C ASP A 106 -3.02 2.74 21.00
N ARG A 107 -3.35 3.89 20.39
CA ARG A 107 -3.70 4.02 18.97
C ARG A 107 -2.47 4.00 18.05
N TRP A 108 -2.70 4.02 16.73
CA TRP A 108 -1.62 3.90 15.75
C TRP A 108 -0.65 5.08 15.78
N GLY A 109 0.64 4.80 15.57
CA GLY A 109 1.67 5.85 15.49
C GLY A 109 1.47 6.81 14.32
N TYR A 110 0.89 6.32 13.21
CA TYR A 110 0.64 7.09 12.00
C TYR A 110 -0.46 6.42 11.16
N THR A 111 -1.00 7.14 10.17
CA THR A 111 -1.65 6.55 9.01
C THR A 111 -0.94 7.03 7.75
N TYR A 112 -0.90 6.23 6.68
CA TYR A 112 -0.23 6.71 5.46
C TYR A 112 -0.93 7.93 4.86
N ASN A 113 -2.27 7.96 4.92
CA ASN A 113 -3.03 9.05 4.35
C ASN A 113 -2.78 10.38 5.09
N GLU A 114 -2.76 10.42 6.43
CA GLU A 114 -2.49 11.67 7.16
C GLU A 114 -1.13 12.25 6.81
N ARG A 115 -0.15 11.38 6.54
CA ARG A 115 1.20 11.82 6.20
C ARG A 115 1.26 12.53 4.85
N ILE A 116 0.44 12.12 3.88
CA ILE A 116 0.53 12.61 2.49
C ILE A 116 -0.57 13.63 2.11
N VAL A 117 -1.74 13.60 2.75
CA VAL A 117 -2.94 14.28 2.25
C VAL A 117 -2.76 15.79 2.10
N ASP A 118 -2.06 16.43 3.05
CA ASP A 118 -1.81 17.87 3.02
C ASP A 118 -0.71 18.28 2.02
N GLN A 119 0.10 17.33 1.53
CA GLN A 119 1.10 17.58 0.49
C GLN A 119 0.50 17.55 -0.91
N LEU A 120 -0.52 16.73 -1.15
CA LEU A 120 -1.08 16.49 -2.48
C LEU A 120 -1.60 17.76 -3.20
N PRO A 121 -2.28 18.71 -2.54
CA PRO A 121 -2.66 19.98 -3.17
C PRO A 121 -1.47 20.74 -3.79
N PHE A 122 -0.31 20.77 -3.10
CA PHE A 122 0.90 21.40 -3.63
C PHE A 122 1.41 20.69 -4.89
N ILE A 123 1.34 19.35 -4.91
CA ILE A 123 1.74 18.55 -6.07
C ILE A 123 0.83 18.82 -7.26
N PHE A 124 -0.49 18.86 -7.03
CA PHE A 124 -1.46 19.20 -8.07
C PHE A 124 -1.23 20.61 -8.62
N GLN A 125 -0.99 21.60 -7.76
CA GLN A 125 -0.68 22.96 -8.16
C GLN A 125 0.57 23.02 -9.06
N ARG A 126 1.64 22.30 -8.72
CA ARG A 126 2.86 22.21 -9.54
C ARG A 126 2.59 21.57 -10.90
N ILE A 127 1.87 20.46 -10.93
CA ILE A 127 1.51 19.76 -12.16
C ILE A 127 0.66 20.67 -13.06
N LYS A 128 -0.34 21.34 -12.48
CA LYS A 128 -1.21 22.28 -13.20
C LYS A 128 -0.42 23.46 -13.76
N ALA A 129 0.48 24.06 -12.99
CA ALA A 129 1.32 25.15 -13.44
C ALA A 129 2.21 24.75 -14.64
N ASP A 130 2.78 23.54 -14.60
CA ASP A 130 3.55 23.00 -15.72
C ASP A 130 2.68 22.79 -16.96
N TRP A 131 1.49 22.22 -16.79
CA TRP A 131 0.53 22.06 -17.89
C TRP A 131 0.11 23.40 -18.49
N ASP A 132 -0.30 24.37 -17.68
CA ASP A 132 -0.81 25.66 -18.17
C ASP A 132 0.28 26.47 -18.88
N LYS A 133 1.52 26.41 -18.38
CA LYS A 133 2.65 27.15 -18.97
C LYS A 133 3.24 26.47 -20.21
N LYS A 134 3.38 25.14 -20.19
CA LYS A 134 4.18 24.39 -21.19
C LYS A 134 3.34 23.48 -22.08
N ARG A 135 2.09 23.22 -21.72
CA ARG A 135 1.26 22.13 -22.28
C ARG A 135 1.93 20.77 -22.22
N LYS A 136 2.82 20.59 -21.24
CA LYS A 136 3.58 19.37 -20.96
C LYS A 136 3.87 19.28 -19.46
N ILE A 137 3.82 18.06 -18.92
CA ILE A 137 4.08 17.78 -17.50
C ILE A 137 5.46 17.10 -17.44
N THR A 138 6.51 17.88 -17.18
CA THR A 138 7.91 17.42 -17.34
C THR A 138 8.74 17.57 -16.07
N GLY A 139 8.15 18.15 -15.03
CA GLY A 139 8.75 18.23 -13.70
C GLY A 139 9.11 16.85 -13.15
N ARG A 140 10.04 16.87 -12.21
CA ARG A 140 10.52 15.67 -11.49
C ARG A 140 10.32 15.80 -9.97
N ASP A 141 9.74 16.92 -9.55
CA ASP A 141 9.45 17.31 -8.18
C ASP A 141 7.99 17.01 -7.78
N TYR A 142 7.26 16.23 -8.57
CA TYR A 142 5.94 15.72 -8.22
C TYR A 142 6.07 14.52 -7.25
N GLN A 143 6.56 14.81 -6.05
CA GLN A 143 6.79 13.81 -5.02
C GLN A 143 6.20 14.24 -3.68
N PHE A 144 5.81 13.27 -2.89
CA PHE A 144 5.31 13.45 -1.53
C PHE A 144 5.91 12.36 -0.64
N THR A 145 6.04 12.65 0.65
CA THR A 145 6.76 11.79 1.60
C THR A 145 5.91 11.48 2.82
N THR A 146 6.18 10.37 3.46
CA THR A 146 5.49 9.95 4.69
C THR A 146 6.36 10.17 5.93
N TRP A 147 7.68 10.13 5.76
CA TRP A 147 8.67 10.31 6.81
C TRP A 147 8.68 11.75 7.34
N ARG A 148 8.60 11.90 8.65
CA ARG A 148 8.76 13.16 9.39
C ARG A 148 9.87 12.95 10.40
N ALA A 149 11.02 13.57 10.16
CA ALA A 149 12.21 13.34 10.99
C ALA A 149 11.90 13.56 12.48
N GLY A 150 11.28 14.68 12.85
CA GLY A 150 10.93 14.97 14.25
C GLY A 150 9.98 13.97 14.92
N GLU A 151 9.21 13.17 14.17
CA GLU A 151 8.31 12.13 14.70
C GLU A 151 8.90 10.72 14.61
N ASP A 152 9.73 10.43 13.61
CA ASP A 152 9.99 9.04 13.20
C ASP A 152 11.42 8.54 13.49
N ILE A 153 12.40 9.42 13.77
CA ILE A 153 13.75 8.99 14.22
C ILE A 153 13.85 8.84 15.74
N VAL A 154 12.85 9.30 16.49
CA VAL A 154 12.89 9.35 17.95
C VAL A 154 12.65 7.95 18.54
N LEU A 155 13.26 7.67 19.69
CA LEU A 155 13.27 6.34 20.29
C LEU A 155 11.87 5.87 20.70
N GLU A 156 10.97 6.81 21.03
CA GLU A 156 9.59 6.56 21.45
C GLU A 156 8.68 6.15 20.28
N GLN A 157 9.14 6.31 19.03
CA GLN A 157 8.42 5.82 17.87
C GLN A 157 8.84 4.39 17.57
N GLU A 158 8.04 3.42 18.03
CA GLU A 158 8.31 2.00 17.84
C GLU A 158 7.90 1.50 16.43
N ASP A 159 6.93 2.17 15.80
CA ASP A 159 6.39 1.81 14.49
C ASP A 159 6.45 3.02 13.53
N PRO A 160 7.61 3.42 13.01
CA PRO A 160 7.69 4.49 12.03
C PRO A 160 7.16 4.03 10.66
N PRO A 161 6.74 4.92 9.76
CA PRO A 161 6.14 4.54 8.48
C PRO A 161 7.08 3.69 7.63
N CYS A 162 6.57 2.62 7.02
CA CYS A 162 7.35 1.76 6.12
C CYS A 162 7.46 2.36 4.71
N TRP A 163 6.35 2.80 4.12
CA TRP A 163 6.35 3.65 2.93
C TRP A 163 7.08 4.95 3.25
N GLN A 164 7.93 5.46 2.37
CA GLN A 164 8.75 6.68 2.56
C GLN A 164 8.38 7.79 1.58
N ARG A 165 8.16 7.43 0.30
CA ARG A 165 8.01 8.40 -0.78
C ARG A 165 7.09 7.85 -1.87
N GLY A 166 6.26 8.73 -2.44
CA GLY A 166 5.59 8.53 -3.72
C GLY A 166 6.09 9.58 -4.72
N GLN A 167 6.37 9.16 -5.96
CA GLN A 167 6.80 10.05 -7.05
C GLN A 167 6.01 9.78 -8.33
N LEU A 168 5.47 10.84 -8.92
CA LEU A 168 4.71 10.78 -10.17
C LEU A 168 5.59 11.22 -11.35
N ARG A 169 5.54 10.45 -12.45
CA ARG A 169 6.26 10.75 -13.68
C ARG A 169 5.32 10.64 -14.87
N PHE A 170 5.32 11.68 -15.72
CA PHE A 170 4.48 11.72 -16.90
C PHE A 170 5.33 11.62 -18.15
N LEU A 171 4.93 10.75 -19.08
CA LEU A 171 5.59 10.51 -20.35
C LEU A 171 4.54 10.44 -21.46
N GLU A 172 4.90 10.82 -22.69
CA GLU A 172 4.06 10.54 -23.85
C GLU A 172 4.51 9.21 -24.46
N ASN A 173 3.57 8.33 -24.78
CA ASN A 173 3.87 7.10 -25.52
C ASN A 173 4.04 7.38 -27.02
N SER A 174 4.35 6.35 -27.81
CA SER A 174 4.52 6.47 -29.27
C SER A 174 3.28 6.98 -30.01
N ASN A 175 2.09 6.90 -29.39
CA ASN A 175 0.82 7.38 -29.93
C ASN A 175 0.51 8.83 -29.49
N GLY A 176 1.39 9.47 -28.72
CA GLY A 176 1.17 10.81 -28.15
C GLY A 176 0.21 10.85 -26.96
N GLU A 177 -0.16 9.70 -26.41
CA GLU A 177 -1.01 9.61 -25.22
C GLU A 177 -0.17 9.91 -23.98
N LEU A 178 -0.71 10.73 -23.07
CA LEU A 178 -0.04 11.04 -21.81
C LEU A 178 -0.21 9.87 -20.84
N VAL A 179 0.90 9.41 -20.26
CA VAL A 179 0.97 8.23 -19.38
C VAL A 179 1.53 8.66 -18.03
N ILE A 180 0.84 8.30 -16.94
CA ILE A 180 1.33 8.48 -15.57
C ILE A 180 2.00 7.20 -15.09
N ASN A 181 3.24 7.32 -14.60
CA ASN A 181 3.97 6.28 -13.91
C ASN A 181 4.09 6.69 -12.44
N TYR A 182 4.04 5.71 -11.56
CA TYR A 182 4.08 5.95 -10.12
C TYR A 182 5.16 5.07 -9.49
N GLN A 183 6.10 5.72 -8.80
CA GLN A 183 7.12 5.03 -8.04
C GLN A 183 6.87 5.23 -6.54
N THR A 184 7.00 4.16 -5.77
CA THR A 184 7.02 4.22 -4.31
C THR A 184 8.33 3.64 -3.76
N ASP A 185 8.83 4.23 -2.68
CA ASP A 185 10.03 3.75 -1.99
C ASP A 185 9.69 3.45 -0.53
N TRP A 186 10.19 2.32 -0.04
CA TRP A 186 9.84 1.76 1.27
C TRP A 186 11.09 1.33 2.01
N ARG A 187 11.18 1.64 3.30
CA ARG A 187 12.32 1.25 4.13
C ARG A 187 12.31 -0.24 4.46
N SER A 188 11.12 -0.84 4.56
CA SER A 188 10.93 -2.23 5.00
C SER A 188 9.53 -2.72 4.66
N ARG A 189 9.34 -4.00 4.29
CA ARG A 189 8.00 -4.57 4.11
C ARG A 189 7.95 -6.08 4.27
N ASP A 190 6.89 -6.55 4.94
CA ASP A 190 6.52 -7.96 5.01
C ASP A 190 6.00 -8.44 3.64
N LEU A 191 6.78 -9.28 2.97
CA LEU A 191 6.45 -9.79 1.65
C LEU A 191 5.34 -10.85 1.68
N ALA A 192 5.26 -11.66 2.74
CA ALA A 192 4.33 -12.78 2.80
C ALA A 192 2.90 -12.34 3.13
N LYS A 193 2.73 -11.32 3.97
CA LYS A 193 1.40 -10.97 4.52
C LYS A 193 0.92 -9.56 4.19
N ALA A 194 1.81 -8.62 3.86
CA ALA A 194 1.41 -7.21 3.69
C ALA A 194 1.65 -6.68 2.28
N TRP A 195 2.66 -7.16 1.57
CA TRP A 195 3.12 -6.53 0.32
C TRP A 195 2.04 -6.50 -0.77
N ASN A 196 1.27 -7.59 -0.99
CA ASN A 196 0.26 -7.61 -2.04
C ASN A 196 -0.87 -6.59 -1.75
N GLU A 197 -1.35 -6.52 -0.50
CA GLU A 197 -2.41 -5.60 -0.05
C GLU A 197 -1.94 -4.14 -0.07
N ASN A 198 -0.71 -3.90 0.38
CA ASN A 198 -0.05 -2.59 0.31
C ASN A 198 -0.01 -2.06 -1.13
N ASN A 199 0.43 -2.89 -2.07
CA ASN A 199 0.51 -2.48 -3.47
C ASN A 199 -0.85 -2.37 -4.14
N LEU A 200 -1.85 -3.17 -3.74
CA LEU A 200 -3.22 -2.98 -4.20
C LEU A 200 -3.72 -1.57 -3.84
N ALA A 201 -3.54 -1.15 -2.59
CA ALA A 201 -3.93 0.19 -2.16
C ALA A 201 -3.14 1.32 -2.88
N GLN A 202 -1.85 1.12 -3.15
CA GLN A 202 -1.04 2.06 -3.92
C GLN A 202 -1.48 2.19 -5.38
N ILE A 203 -1.88 1.08 -6.01
CA ILE A 203 -2.42 1.08 -7.39
C ILE A 203 -3.78 1.78 -7.42
N GLU A 204 -4.64 1.57 -6.44
CA GLU A 204 -5.90 2.32 -6.32
C GLU A 204 -5.65 3.82 -6.07
N LEU A 205 -4.66 4.18 -5.25
CA LEU A 205 -4.21 5.57 -5.09
C LEU A 205 -3.72 6.16 -6.41
N MET A 206 -2.91 5.43 -7.18
CA MET A 206 -2.45 5.83 -8.52
C MET A 206 -3.62 6.12 -9.46
N LYS A 207 -4.66 5.28 -9.43
CA LYS A 207 -5.89 5.45 -10.24
C LYS A 207 -6.64 6.73 -9.86
N LEU A 208 -6.73 7.06 -8.58
CA LEU A 208 -7.33 8.30 -8.10
C LEU A 208 -6.51 9.53 -8.48
N LEU A 209 -5.19 9.49 -8.28
CA LEU A 209 -4.28 10.56 -8.70
C LEU A 209 -4.39 10.82 -10.22
N ARG A 210 -4.39 9.75 -11.02
CA ARG A 210 -4.59 9.80 -12.48
C ARG A 210 -5.92 10.45 -12.84
N ASN A 211 -7.02 10.07 -12.18
CA ASN A 211 -8.36 10.66 -12.41
C ASN A 211 -8.39 12.14 -12.08
N LYS A 212 -7.94 12.51 -10.88
CA LYS A 212 -7.88 13.90 -10.41
C LYS A 212 -7.08 14.78 -11.36
N ILE A 213 -5.87 14.33 -11.74
CA ILE A 213 -4.97 15.11 -12.58
C ILE A 213 -5.53 15.22 -14.00
N SER A 214 -6.07 14.13 -14.56
CA SER A 214 -6.70 14.12 -15.89
C SER A 214 -7.88 15.09 -15.96
N ALA A 215 -8.73 15.11 -14.94
CA ALA A 215 -9.84 16.06 -14.83
C ALA A 215 -9.34 17.51 -14.67
N MET A 216 -8.32 17.73 -13.84
CA MET A 216 -7.75 19.05 -13.57
C MET A 216 -7.15 19.74 -14.81
N ILE A 217 -6.55 18.96 -15.72
CA ILE A 217 -5.91 19.50 -16.94
C ILE A 217 -6.76 19.33 -18.21
N SER A 218 -7.92 18.70 -18.09
CA SER A 218 -8.82 18.36 -19.21
C SER A 218 -8.13 17.58 -20.33
N ARG A 219 -7.24 16.63 -19.99
CA ARG A 219 -6.56 15.74 -20.93
C ARG A 219 -6.60 14.30 -20.40
N PRO A 220 -7.01 13.30 -21.22
CA PRO A 220 -6.94 11.90 -20.82
C PRO A 220 -5.52 11.47 -20.45
N ILE A 221 -5.39 10.72 -19.36
CA ILE A 221 -4.12 10.14 -18.90
C ILE A 221 -4.28 8.63 -18.77
N LYS A 222 -3.38 7.88 -19.41
CA LYS A 222 -3.29 6.42 -19.28
C LYS A 222 -2.44 6.05 -18.06
N LEU A 223 -2.74 4.91 -17.45
CA LEU A 223 -1.84 4.31 -16.47
C LEU A 223 -0.63 3.73 -17.21
N GLY A 224 0.56 4.02 -16.70
CA GLY A 224 1.80 3.34 -17.06
C GLY A 224 2.20 2.37 -15.96
N ALA A 225 3.50 2.14 -15.84
CA ALA A 225 4.03 1.22 -14.86
C ALA A 225 3.89 1.76 -13.42
N TYR A 226 3.69 0.83 -12.50
CA TYR A 226 3.88 1.04 -11.08
C TYR A 226 5.22 0.41 -10.67
N ILE A 227 6.07 1.18 -10.00
CA ILE A 227 7.41 0.76 -9.59
C ILE A 227 7.49 0.80 -8.08
N ASP A 228 7.68 -0.37 -7.48
CA ASP A 228 7.83 -0.55 -6.05
C ASP A 228 9.31 -0.76 -5.72
N HIS A 229 9.89 0.09 -4.89
CA HIS A 229 11.22 -0.12 -4.32
C HIS A 229 11.12 -0.36 -2.82
N SER A 230 11.80 -1.40 -2.34
CA SER A 230 11.90 -1.73 -0.93
C SER A 230 13.34 -1.99 -0.56
N SER A 231 13.90 -1.20 0.36
CA SER A 231 15.27 -1.41 0.86
C SER A 231 15.44 -2.69 1.69
N SER A 232 14.34 -3.19 2.27
CA SER A 232 14.26 -4.46 2.98
C SER A 232 12.91 -5.11 2.69
N LEU A 233 12.84 -5.87 1.59
CA LEU A 233 11.69 -6.70 1.28
C LEU A 233 11.97 -8.12 1.80
N HIS A 234 11.20 -8.54 2.80
CA HIS A 234 11.60 -9.68 3.61
C HIS A 234 10.49 -10.69 3.87
N LEU A 235 10.91 -11.93 4.06
CA LEU A 235 10.13 -13.05 4.58
C LEU A 235 10.59 -13.33 6.02
N TYR A 236 9.69 -13.22 6.99
CA TYR A 236 10.05 -13.45 8.40
C TYR A 236 10.42 -14.91 8.67
N GLY A 237 11.51 -15.10 9.42
CA GLY A 237 11.89 -16.39 10.00
C GLY A 237 10.74 -17.08 10.76
N LEU A 238 9.93 -16.26 11.46
CA LEU A 238 8.74 -16.70 12.19
C LEU A 238 7.75 -17.50 11.33
N TYR A 239 7.58 -17.14 10.06
CA TYR A 239 6.58 -17.77 9.20
C TYR A 239 7.05 -19.14 8.70
N PHE A 240 8.36 -19.38 8.63
CA PHE A 240 8.90 -20.71 8.32
C PHE A 240 8.48 -21.74 9.36
N GLU A 241 8.52 -21.36 10.64
CA GLU A 241 8.14 -22.24 11.75
C GLU A 241 6.62 -22.28 11.96
N LYS A 242 5.97 -21.12 12.03
CA LYS A 242 4.57 -21.02 12.45
C LYS A 242 3.58 -21.35 11.33
N ASP A 243 3.93 -20.95 10.10
CA ASP A 243 3.02 -21.00 8.97
C ASP A 243 3.49 -22.00 7.90
N HIS A 244 4.56 -22.77 8.18
CA HIS A 244 5.17 -23.71 7.21
C HIS A 244 5.54 -23.03 5.88
N LEU A 245 6.05 -21.78 5.95
CA LEU A 245 6.26 -20.94 4.77
C LEU A 245 7.12 -21.60 3.67
N ALA A 246 8.13 -22.41 4.03
CA ALA A 246 8.92 -23.13 3.03
C ALA A 246 8.06 -24.07 2.17
N GLU A 247 7.17 -24.84 2.79
CA GLU A 247 6.26 -25.76 2.09
C GLU A 247 5.24 -24.98 1.23
N GLN A 248 4.76 -23.84 1.74
CA GLN A 248 3.89 -22.95 0.98
C GLN A 248 4.59 -22.42 -0.28
N ILE A 249 5.84 -21.97 -0.16
CA ILE A 249 6.64 -21.46 -1.29
C ILE A 249 6.89 -22.56 -2.31
N GLU A 250 7.23 -23.78 -1.89
CA GLU A 250 7.41 -24.89 -2.82
C GLU A 250 6.09 -25.30 -3.52
N SER A 251 4.96 -25.25 -2.80
CA SER A 251 3.62 -25.41 -3.41
C SER A 251 3.30 -24.30 -4.43
N ILE A 252 3.67 -23.05 -4.14
CA ILE A 252 3.53 -21.92 -5.07
C ILE A 252 4.38 -22.15 -6.33
N ARG A 253 5.65 -22.55 -6.16
CA ARG A 253 6.59 -22.79 -7.26
C ARG A 253 6.08 -23.83 -8.25
N GLY A 254 5.37 -24.85 -7.77
CA GLY A 254 4.80 -25.92 -8.58
C GLY A 254 3.55 -25.56 -9.40
N LYS A 255 3.04 -24.33 -9.31
CA LYS A 255 1.77 -23.90 -9.94
C LYS A 255 1.98 -22.70 -10.87
N ASP A 256 1.13 -22.58 -11.89
CA ASP A 256 0.98 -21.30 -12.59
C ASP A 256 0.38 -20.29 -11.61
N TYR A 257 0.97 -19.10 -11.52
CA TYR A 257 0.49 -18.06 -10.61
C TYR A 257 -0.99 -17.74 -10.85
N LYS A 258 -1.48 -17.86 -12.10
CA LYS A 258 -2.88 -17.61 -12.46
C LYS A 258 -3.85 -18.55 -11.75
N ASP A 259 -3.46 -19.80 -11.52
CA ASP A 259 -4.31 -20.81 -10.87
C ASP A 259 -4.46 -20.58 -9.36
N ILE A 260 -3.58 -19.77 -8.78
CA ILE A 260 -3.56 -19.40 -7.35
C ILE A 260 -3.76 -17.90 -7.16
N SER A 261 -4.42 -17.25 -8.11
CA SER A 261 -4.68 -15.83 -8.08
C SER A 261 -6.17 -15.52 -8.27
N TRP A 262 -6.59 -14.37 -7.75
CA TRP A 262 -7.93 -13.84 -7.93
C TRP A 262 -7.93 -12.51 -8.65
N GLY A 263 -9.01 -12.28 -9.40
CA GLY A 263 -9.38 -10.95 -9.83
C GLY A 263 -9.83 -10.09 -8.64
N LEU A 264 -9.69 -8.76 -8.75
CA LEU A 264 -10.08 -7.86 -7.67
C LEU A 264 -11.55 -7.99 -7.27
N GLU A 265 -12.45 -8.19 -8.23
CA GLU A 265 -13.87 -8.38 -7.96
C GLU A 265 -14.14 -9.59 -7.07
N ASN A 266 -13.46 -10.72 -7.33
CA ASN A 266 -13.59 -11.94 -6.54
C ASN A 266 -13.03 -11.75 -5.12
N ALA A 267 -11.90 -11.06 -5.00
CA ALA A 267 -11.30 -10.76 -3.70
C ALA A 267 -12.16 -9.80 -2.87
N LEU A 268 -12.94 -8.94 -3.51
CA LEU A 268 -13.85 -7.99 -2.88
C LEU A 268 -15.29 -8.52 -2.80
N ALA A 269 -15.52 -9.83 -2.86
CA ALA A 269 -16.84 -10.41 -2.65
C ALA A 269 -17.38 -10.01 -1.25
N PRO A 270 -18.68 -9.68 -1.11
CA PRO A 270 -19.77 -9.78 -2.10
C PRO A 270 -19.87 -8.59 -3.08
N GLY A 271 -18.92 -7.66 -3.05
CA GLY A 271 -18.82 -6.53 -3.97
C GLY A 271 -18.40 -5.25 -3.26
N ALA A 272 -17.55 -4.44 -3.91
CA ALA A 272 -16.98 -3.22 -3.34
C ALA A 272 -18.03 -2.28 -2.72
N LYS A 273 -19.18 -2.10 -3.38
CA LYS A 273 -20.25 -1.22 -2.88
C LYS A 273 -20.85 -1.73 -1.57
N LYS A 274 -21.11 -3.03 -1.45
CA LYS A 274 -21.63 -3.65 -0.22
C LYS A 274 -20.61 -3.53 0.91
N LEU A 275 -19.33 -3.77 0.62
CA LEU A 275 -18.24 -3.61 1.58
C LEU A 275 -18.11 -2.16 2.09
N LYS A 276 -18.19 -1.16 1.20
CA LYS A 276 -18.22 0.26 1.60
C LYS A 276 -19.38 0.59 2.56
N LYS A 277 -20.57 0.04 2.32
CA LYS A 277 -21.72 0.22 3.24
C LYS A 277 -21.44 -0.39 4.62
N LEU A 278 -20.88 -1.59 4.65
CA LEU A 278 -20.49 -2.27 5.90
C LEU A 278 -19.44 -1.47 6.68
N ILE A 279 -18.41 -0.98 5.98
CA ILE A 279 -17.36 -0.15 6.59
C ILE A 279 -17.95 1.16 7.12
N SER A 280 -18.82 1.82 6.36
CA SER A 280 -19.49 3.05 6.83
C SER A 280 -20.37 2.82 8.05
N ALA A 281 -21.12 1.71 8.09
CA ALA A 281 -21.93 1.32 9.25
C ALA A 281 -21.04 1.04 10.47
N GLN A 282 -19.93 0.34 10.27
CA GLN A 282 -18.92 0.10 11.31
C GLN A 282 -18.35 1.39 11.87
N SER A 283 -17.90 2.31 11.01
CA SER A 283 -17.36 3.61 11.46
C SER A 283 -18.40 4.42 12.22
N ASP A 284 -19.70 4.27 11.92
CA ASP A 284 -20.78 4.91 12.68
C ASP A 284 -21.01 4.27 14.05
N ALA A 285 -20.96 2.93 14.13
CA ALA A 285 -21.06 2.20 15.38
C ALA A 285 -19.89 2.57 16.33
N GLU A 286 -18.67 2.66 15.80
CA GLU A 286 -17.47 3.07 16.54
C GLU A 286 -17.60 4.47 17.13
N ARG A 287 -18.10 5.43 16.33
CA ARG A 287 -18.36 6.81 16.81
C ARG A 287 -19.38 6.86 17.94
N LYS A 288 -20.30 5.90 18.01
CA LYS A 288 -21.30 5.78 19.08
C LYS A 288 -20.79 4.99 20.29
N GLY A 289 -19.59 4.43 20.22
CA GLY A 289 -19.02 3.60 21.29
C GLY A 289 -19.55 2.16 21.31
N GLU A 290 -20.12 1.67 20.20
CA GLU A 290 -20.73 0.34 20.11
C GLU A 290 -19.72 -0.78 19.77
N GLY A 291 -18.43 -0.45 19.76
CA GLY A 291 -17.32 -1.39 19.54
C GLY A 291 -16.71 -1.34 18.14
N PHE A 292 -15.58 -2.05 18.00
CA PHE A 292 -14.75 -2.11 16.79
C PHE A 292 -14.91 -3.46 16.08
N ASN A 293 -14.67 -3.49 14.77
CA ASN A 293 -14.63 -4.72 13.96
C ASN A 293 -15.85 -5.64 14.13
N LEU A 294 -17.05 -5.07 14.27
CA LEU A 294 -18.28 -5.86 14.40
C LEU A 294 -18.55 -6.62 13.10
N SER A 295 -19.04 -7.86 13.24
CA SER A 295 -19.55 -8.64 12.11
C SER A 295 -20.77 -7.96 11.48
N GLU A 296 -21.13 -8.34 10.26
CA GLU A 296 -22.38 -7.86 9.66
C GLU A 296 -23.59 -8.18 10.54
N THR A 297 -23.63 -9.37 11.15
CA THR A 297 -24.68 -9.75 12.11
C THR A 297 -24.68 -8.82 13.32
N GLY A 298 -23.51 -8.52 13.90
CA GLY A 298 -23.41 -7.61 15.05
C GLY A 298 -23.91 -6.20 14.72
N LEU A 299 -23.59 -5.68 13.53
CA LEU A 299 -24.13 -4.39 13.07
C LEU A 299 -25.67 -4.45 12.92
N ARG A 300 -26.22 -5.54 12.38
CA ARG A 300 -27.67 -5.70 12.27
C ARG A 300 -28.36 -5.79 13.63
N GLU A 301 -27.73 -6.43 14.62
CA GLU A 301 -28.22 -6.50 16.01
C GLU A 301 -28.26 -5.12 16.68
N LEU A 302 -27.34 -4.22 16.31
CA LEU A 302 -27.37 -2.80 16.70
C LEU A 302 -28.37 -1.95 15.89
N GLY A 303 -29.12 -2.56 14.97
CA GLY A 303 -30.17 -1.89 14.18
C GLY A 303 -29.69 -1.24 12.88
N TYR A 304 -28.46 -1.50 12.42
CA TYR A 304 -27.99 -1.00 11.13
C TYR A 304 -28.62 -1.77 9.95
N ASP A 305 -29.19 -1.05 8.99
CA ASP A 305 -29.51 -1.61 7.67
C ASP A 305 -28.23 -1.69 6.83
N THR A 306 -27.46 -2.77 7.00
CA THR A 306 -26.19 -2.97 6.29
C THR A 306 -26.34 -3.15 4.77
N ASP A 307 -27.56 -3.33 4.26
CA ASP A 307 -27.82 -3.42 2.82
C ASP A 307 -27.98 -2.05 2.20
N ASN A 308 -28.49 -1.06 2.94
CA ASN A 308 -28.76 0.29 2.44
C ASN A 308 -28.05 1.41 3.20
N PHE A 309 -27.21 1.10 4.19
CA PHE A 309 -26.47 2.11 4.96
C PHE A 309 -25.68 3.02 4.01
N PRO A 310 -25.79 4.36 4.13
CA PRO A 310 -25.08 5.26 3.24
C PRO A 310 -23.58 5.22 3.52
N TYR A 311 -22.77 5.46 2.49
CA TYR A 311 -21.35 5.76 2.64
C TYR A 311 -21.03 7.08 1.93
N PRO A 312 -19.94 7.78 2.31
CA PRO A 312 -19.55 9.04 1.68
C PRO A 312 -19.35 8.87 0.17
N SER A 313 -20.04 9.69 -0.64
CA SER A 313 -19.93 9.58 -2.10
C SER A 313 -18.53 9.84 -2.64
N GLU A 314 -17.68 10.54 -1.88
CA GLU A 314 -16.27 10.75 -2.22
C GLU A 314 -15.48 9.45 -2.24
N TRP A 315 -15.91 8.38 -1.58
CA TRP A 315 -15.25 7.07 -1.67
C TRP A 315 -15.32 6.45 -3.07
N ASP A 316 -16.17 6.98 -3.96
CA ASP A 316 -16.23 6.61 -5.38
C ASP A 316 -15.42 7.57 -6.28
N SER A 317 -14.75 8.56 -5.69
CA SER A 317 -13.89 9.54 -6.38
C SER A 317 -12.64 9.84 -5.55
N TRP A 318 -12.12 11.08 -5.61
CA TRP A 318 -11.00 11.53 -4.77
C TRP A 318 -11.51 12.39 -3.60
N PRO A 319 -10.78 12.44 -2.47
CA PRO A 319 -11.14 13.27 -1.33
C PRO A 319 -11.25 14.75 -1.70
N LYS A 320 -12.27 15.45 -1.19
CA LYS A 320 -12.45 16.89 -1.43
C LYS A 320 -11.27 17.74 -0.94
N SER A 321 -10.52 17.26 0.05
CA SER A 321 -9.31 17.94 0.54
C SER A 321 -8.25 18.12 -0.54
N TRP A 322 -8.26 17.30 -1.60
CA TRP A 322 -7.36 17.41 -2.74
C TRP A 322 -7.66 18.61 -3.65
N ASP A 323 -8.87 19.18 -3.53
CA ASP A 323 -9.31 20.38 -4.24
C ASP A 323 -9.10 21.66 -3.43
N ALA A 324 -8.59 21.56 -2.19
CA ALA A 324 -8.32 22.71 -1.35
C ALA A 324 -7.11 23.52 -1.86
N GLU A 325 -7.11 24.83 -1.58
CA GLU A 325 -5.92 25.64 -1.79
C GLU A 325 -4.77 25.14 -0.89
N PRO A 326 -3.54 25.00 -1.42
CA PRO A 326 -2.40 24.55 -0.64
C PRO A 326 -2.11 25.48 0.54
N ASP A 327 -2.04 24.91 1.75
CA ASP A 327 -1.80 25.65 2.99
C ASP A 327 -0.47 25.21 3.62
N VAL A 328 0.52 26.11 3.60
CA VAL A 328 1.87 25.80 4.08
C VAL A 328 1.90 25.57 5.59
N THR A 329 0.93 26.09 6.34
CA THR A 329 0.87 25.88 7.79
C THR A 329 0.55 24.43 8.13
N LYS A 330 -0.13 23.70 7.23
CA LYS A 330 -0.35 22.25 7.37
C LYS A 330 0.92 21.44 7.12
N LEU A 331 1.86 21.98 6.36
CA LEU A 331 3.19 21.39 6.17
C LEU A 331 4.15 21.72 7.32
N ALA A 332 3.81 22.64 8.23
CA ALA A 332 4.69 22.97 9.36
C ALA A 332 4.97 21.76 10.28
N ARG A 333 4.03 20.81 10.35
CA ARG A 333 4.24 19.52 11.04
C ARG A 333 5.24 18.58 10.35
N VAL A 334 5.69 18.90 9.14
CA VAL A 334 6.63 18.12 8.33
C VAL A 334 8.08 18.60 8.49
N PHE A 335 8.29 19.85 8.94
CA PHE A 335 9.59 20.52 8.94
C PHE A 335 10.10 20.96 10.32
N VAL A 336 9.33 20.74 11.39
CA VAL A 336 9.76 21.06 12.77
C VAL A 336 10.31 19.82 13.45
#